data_AF-A0A5K1B0M0-F1
#
_entry.id   AF-A0A5K1B0M0-F1
#
_cell.length_a   1.000
_cell.length_b   1.000
_cell.length_c   1.000
_cell.angle_alpha   90.00
_cell.angle_beta   90.00
_cell.angle_gamma   90.00
#
_symmetry.space_group_name_H-M   'P 1'
#
loop_
_entity.id
_entity.type
_entity.pdbx_description
1 polymer ?
#
loop_
_entity_poly.entity_id
_entity_poly.type
_entity_poly.pdbx_seq_one_letter_code
_entity_poly.pdbx_strand_id
1 'polypeptide(L)'
;MALTSSIFGRRTDPFSMDIWDPFDGLFRNSVSSPSLQAFASDASAIANTRIDWKETPEAHVFKADLPGLKKEEVKVELEEGKVLKISGERRRESEEKNEKWHRLERSSGKFLRRFRLPENVMVDQMKAAMENGVLTVTVPKAPDRDQIRRDYWLIVRQ
;
A
#
# COMPACT_ATOMS: atom_id res chain seq x y z
N MET A 1 36.69 -16.59 -23.61
CA MET A 1 36.91 -15.46 -22.69
C MET A 1 35.62 -14.68 -22.61
N ALA A 2 34.95 -14.76 -21.46
CA ALA A 2 33.75 -13.97 -21.16
C ALA A 2 34.16 -12.54 -20.78
N LEU A 3 33.22 -11.60 -20.92
CA LEU A 3 32.80 -10.63 -19.90
C LEU A 3 31.91 -9.56 -20.57
N THR A 4 30.59 -9.67 -20.42
CA THR A 4 29.69 -8.51 -20.55
C THR A 4 28.73 -8.51 -19.37
N SER A 5 28.75 -7.41 -18.64
CA SER A 5 28.13 -7.20 -17.33
C SER A 5 26.62 -7.35 -17.36
N SER A 6 26.09 -8.08 -16.38
CA SER A 6 24.66 -8.18 -16.05
C SER A 6 24.15 -6.86 -15.46
N ILE A 7 23.41 -6.09 -16.26
CA ILE A 7 22.59 -4.98 -15.77
C ILE A 7 21.24 -5.57 -15.34
N PHE A 8 20.96 -5.47 -14.04
CA PHE A 8 19.71 -5.88 -13.39
C PHE A 8 18.49 -5.31 -14.13
N GLY A 9 17.67 -6.21 -14.69
CA GLY A 9 16.39 -5.86 -15.30
C GLY A 9 15.40 -5.35 -14.26
N ARG A 10 15.01 -4.08 -14.37
CA ARG A 10 13.76 -3.59 -13.79
C ARG A 10 12.62 -4.31 -14.51
N ARG A 11 11.95 -5.20 -13.78
CA ARG A 11 10.72 -5.86 -14.18
C ARG A 11 9.61 -4.79 -14.19
N THR A 12 9.29 -4.26 -15.37
CA THR A 12 8.16 -3.36 -15.58
C THR A 12 6.88 -4.19 -15.54
N ASP A 13 6.06 -4.01 -14.51
CA ASP A 13 4.74 -4.62 -14.39
C ASP A 13 3.75 -3.89 -15.31
N PRO A 14 2.99 -4.58 -16.17
CA PRO A 14 2.05 -3.96 -17.12
C PRO A 14 0.84 -3.27 -16.47
N PHE A 15 0.65 -3.34 -15.15
CA PHE A 15 -0.36 -2.58 -14.41
C PHE A 15 0.15 -1.24 -13.84
N SER A 16 1.37 -0.80 -14.20
CA SER A 16 2.00 0.38 -13.61
C SER A 16 1.57 1.74 -14.18
N MET A 17 0.56 1.83 -15.06
CA MET A 17 0.20 3.10 -15.71
C MET A 17 -0.70 4.05 -14.90
N ASP A 18 -1.09 3.68 -13.68
CA ASP A 18 -1.80 4.58 -12.74
C ASP A 18 -1.18 4.57 -11.33
N ILE A 19 0.10 4.23 -11.20
CA ILE A 19 0.83 4.39 -9.93
C ILE A 19 1.14 5.89 -9.77
N TRP A 20 0.12 6.60 -9.29
CA TRP A 20 0.13 7.90 -8.64
C TRP A 20 1.54 8.37 -8.24
N ASP A 21 1.98 9.47 -8.86
CA ASP A 21 3.26 10.10 -8.63
C ASP A 21 3.14 11.12 -7.47
N PRO A 22 3.84 10.93 -6.33
CA PRO A 22 3.77 11.87 -5.19
C PRO A 22 4.35 13.27 -5.50
N PHE A 23 4.78 13.52 -6.75
CA PHE A 23 5.43 14.75 -7.22
C PHE A 23 4.52 15.71 -7.99
N ASP A 24 3.22 15.41 -8.18
CA ASP A 24 2.26 16.32 -8.86
C ASP A 24 2.13 17.71 -8.19
N GLY A 25 2.58 17.86 -6.94
CA GLY A 25 2.63 19.13 -6.22
C GLY A 25 4.00 19.84 -6.22
N LEU A 26 5.05 19.23 -6.79
CA LEU A 26 6.44 19.62 -6.50
C LEU A 26 7.01 20.74 -7.39
N PHE A 27 6.36 21.09 -8.51
CA PHE A 27 6.86 22.14 -9.41
C PHE A 27 6.39 23.57 -9.07
N ARG A 28 5.67 23.79 -7.96
CA ARG A 28 5.03 25.10 -7.73
C ARG A 28 5.55 26.01 -6.64
N ASN A 29 6.42 25.65 -5.68
CA ASN A 29 6.95 26.69 -4.77
C ASN A 29 8.27 26.37 -4.03
N SER A 30 9.02 27.46 -3.83
CA SER A 30 10.38 27.64 -3.32
C SER A 30 10.73 27.01 -1.96
N VAL A 31 12.00 26.66 -1.83
CA VAL A 31 12.70 25.78 -0.87
C VAL A 31 12.76 26.18 0.62
N SER A 32 11.94 27.13 1.11
CA SER A 32 12.16 27.73 2.45
C SER A 32 10.90 28.00 3.28
N SER A 33 9.94 27.08 3.36
CA SER A 33 8.69 27.25 4.14
C SER A 33 8.45 26.11 5.14
N PRO A 34 7.86 26.35 6.33
CA PRO A 34 7.39 25.32 7.26
C PRO A 34 6.46 24.30 6.62
N SER A 35 5.74 24.71 5.56
CA SER A 35 4.94 23.80 4.75
C SER A 35 5.81 22.71 4.12
N LEU A 36 7.02 23.04 3.62
CA LEU A 36 7.92 22.06 3.02
C LEU A 36 8.51 21.06 4.04
N GLN A 37 8.70 21.45 5.29
CA GLN A 37 9.15 20.52 6.33
C GLN A 37 8.07 19.49 6.66
N ALA A 38 6.80 19.93 6.78
CA ALA A 38 5.67 19.02 6.93
C ALA A 38 5.48 18.13 5.70
N PHE A 39 5.61 18.67 4.49
CA PHE A 39 5.57 17.90 3.25
C PHE A 39 6.72 16.89 3.16
N ALA A 40 7.94 17.25 3.55
CA ALA A 40 9.09 16.35 3.55
C ALA A 40 8.93 15.20 4.56
N SER A 41 8.36 15.47 5.75
CA SER A 41 8.03 14.41 6.70
C SER A 41 6.93 13.49 6.18
N ASP A 42 5.89 14.03 5.55
CA ASP A 42 4.82 13.22 4.97
C ASP A 42 5.33 12.41 3.76
N ALA A 43 6.15 12.99 2.88
CA ALA A 43 6.80 12.28 1.77
C ALA A 43 7.68 11.12 2.27
N SER A 44 8.44 11.35 3.35
CA SER A 44 9.23 10.30 4.00
C SER A 44 8.35 9.21 4.63
N ALA A 45 7.25 9.56 5.29
CA ALA A 45 6.32 8.61 5.87
C ALA A 45 5.59 7.77 4.80
N ILE A 46 5.23 8.38 3.66
CA ILE A 46 4.66 7.69 2.49
C ILE A 46 5.68 6.69 1.91
N ALA A 47 6.93 7.13 1.70
CA ALA A 47 8.00 6.29 1.19
C ALA A 47 8.33 5.10 2.12
N ASN A 48 8.19 5.29 3.44
CA ASN A 48 8.50 4.26 4.43
C ASN A 48 7.33 3.31 4.75
N THR A 49 6.10 3.62 4.34
CA THR A 49 5.00 2.64 4.39
C THR A 49 5.14 1.69 3.20
N ARG A 50 5.86 0.59 3.40
CA ARG A 50 6.00 -0.47 2.40
C ARG A 50 4.71 -1.30 2.37
N ILE A 51 4.22 -1.55 1.16
CA ILE A 51 3.01 -2.34 0.93
C ILE A 51 3.27 -3.31 -0.20
N ASP A 52 3.04 -4.58 0.08
CA ASP A 52 2.99 -5.64 -0.91
C ASP A 52 1.54 -5.90 -1.33
N TRP A 53 1.33 -6.14 -2.61
CA TRP A 53 0.05 -6.57 -3.17
C TRP A 53 0.27 -7.88 -3.91
N LYS A 54 -0.50 -8.91 -3.56
CA LYS A 54 -0.55 -10.17 -4.29
C LYS A 54 -1.98 -10.51 -4.69
N GLU A 55 -2.10 -11.20 -5.80
CA GLU A 55 -3.34 -11.84 -6.24
C GLU A 55 -3.25 -13.35 -6.01
N THR A 56 -4.34 -13.91 -5.51
CA THR A 56 -4.59 -15.35 -5.41
C THR A 56 -5.81 -15.69 -6.27
N PRO A 57 -6.08 -16.96 -6.59
CA PRO A 57 -7.29 -17.33 -7.31
C PRO A 57 -8.57 -16.79 -6.64
N GLU A 58 -8.59 -16.73 -5.31
CA GLU A 58 -9.76 -16.40 -4.51
C GLU A 58 -9.82 -14.93 -4.06
N ALA A 59 -8.71 -14.21 -4.01
CA ALA A 59 -8.66 -12.86 -3.41
C ALA A 59 -7.44 -12.02 -3.84
N HIS A 60 -7.56 -10.70 -3.72
CA HIS A 60 -6.43 -9.78 -3.61
C HIS A 60 -6.05 -9.58 -2.15
N VAL A 61 -4.75 -9.65 -1.85
CA VAL A 61 -4.22 -9.51 -0.49
C VAL A 61 -3.17 -8.42 -0.47
N PHE A 62 -3.38 -7.41 0.36
CA PHE A 62 -2.45 -6.31 0.61
C PHE A 62 -1.83 -6.48 1.99
N LYS A 63 -0.51 -6.34 2.08
CA LYS A 63 0.22 -6.37 3.35
C LYS A 63 1.03 -5.09 3.51
N ALA A 64 0.75 -4.33 4.56
CA ALA A 64 1.42 -3.07 4.84
C ALA A 64 2.21 -3.15 6.15
N ASP A 65 3.48 -2.78 6.09
CA ASP A 65 4.35 -2.73 7.27
C ASP A 65 4.11 -1.43 8.03
N LEU A 66 3.45 -1.55 9.18
CA LEU A 66 3.01 -0.46 10.04
C LEU A 66 3.48 -0.66 11.49
N PRO A 67 4.79 -0.86 11.73
CA PRO A 67 5.31 -1.09 13.08
C PRO A 67 5.07 0.14 13.97
N GLY A 68 4.72 -0.12 15.23
CA GLY A 68 4.49 0.91 16.23
C GLY A 68 3.13 1.63 16.15
N LEU A 69 2.30 1.32 15.14
CA LEU A 69 0.94 1.86 15.03
C LEU A 69 -0.07 0.92 15.66
N LYS A 70 -1.07 1.49 16.33
CA LYS A 70 -2.24 0.75 16.79
C LYS A 70 -3.28 0.65 15.68
N LYS A 71 -4.18 -0.34 15.78
CA LYS A 71 -5.24 -0.55 14.78
C LYS A 71 -6.15 0.67 14.62
N GLU A 72 -6.36 1.44 15.68
CA GLU A 72 -7.20 2.63 15.68
C GLU A 72 -6.54 3.83 14.96
N GLU A 73 -5.22 3.80 14.78
CA GLU A 73 -4.44 4.86 14.12
C GLU A 73 -4.34 4.65 12.60
N VAL A 74 -4.88 3.53 12.10
CA VAL A 74 -4.86 3.16 10.69
C VAL A 74 -6.28 3.11 10.16
N LYS A 75 -6.51 3.82 9.05
CA LYS A 75 -7.79 3.85 8.35
C LYS A 75 -7.69 3.10 7.03
N VAL A 76 -8.61 2.17 6.84
CA VAL A 76 -8.80 1.43 5.59
C VAL A 76 -10.18 1.81 5.05
N GLU A 77 -10.20 2.43 3.88
CA GLU A 77 -11.39 2.98 3.25
C GLU A 77 -11.50 2.47 1.82
N LEU A 78 -12.73 2.43 1.30
CA LEU A 78 -12.99 2.20 -0.12
C LEU A 78 -13.62 3.47 -0.69
N GLU A 79 -12.91 4.14 -1.59
CA GLU A 79 -13.40 5.32 -2.32
C GLU A 79 -14.17 4.88 -3.58
N GLU A 80 -14.93 5.81 -4.16
CA GLU A 80 -15.64 5.60 -5.43
C GLU A 80 -14.69 5.10 -6.53
N GLY A 81 -15.19 4.24 -7.43
CA GLY A 81 -14.36 3.62 -8.47
C GLY A 81 -13.48 2.47 -7.96
N LYS A 82 -13.86 1.81 -6.85
CA LYS A 82 -13.18 0.64 -6.27
C LYS A 82 -11.72 0.93 -5.90
N VAL A 83 -11.47 2.08 -5.28
CA VAL A 83 -10.12 2.46 -4.85
C VAL A 83 -9.94 2.14 -3.37
N LEU A 84 -9.10 1.15 -3.08
CA LEU A 84 -8.68 0.83 -1.72
C LEU A 84 -7.71 1.91 -1.23
N LYS A 85 -8.03 2.53 -0.10
CA LYS A 85 -7.22 3.56 0.53
C LYS A 85 -6.76 3.12 1.92
N ILE A 86 -5.46 3.15 2.14
CA ILE A 86 -4.81 2.86 3.42
C ILE A 86 -4.10 4.12 3.88
N SER A 87 -4.48 4.63 5.05
CA SER A 87 -3.94 5.89 5.58
C SER A 87 -3.74 5.85 7.09
N GLY A 88 -2.90 6.73 7.59
CA GLY A 88 -2.61 6.86 9.02
C GLY A 88 -1.52 7.89 9.28
N GLU A 89 -1.10 8.00 10.54
CA GLU A 89 -0.08 8.95 10.96
C GLU A 89 0.88 8.30 11.95
N ARG A 90 2.18 8.29 11.62
CA ARG A 90 3.24 7.91 12.57
C ARG A 90 3.67 9.16 13.33
N ARG A 91 3.23 9.27 14.59
CA ARG A 91 3.68 10.36 15.46
C ARG A 91 5.09 10.12 15.96
N ARG A 92 5.85 11.20 16.07
CA ARG A 92 7.11 11.19 16.81
C ARG A 92 6.78 11.27 18.31
N GLU A 93 7.52 10.54 19.14
CA GLU A 93 7.51 10.76 20.59
C GLU A 93 7.88 12.22 20.87
N SER A 94 7.10 12.90 21.71
CA SER A 94 7.34 14.31 22.01
C SER A 94 8.72 14.48 22.63
N GLU A 95 9.51 15.38 22.09
CA GLU A 95 10.83 15.72 22.61
C GLU A 95 10.67 16.25 24.04
N GLU A 96 10.99 15.43 25.04
CA GLU A 96 11.13 15.92 26.41
C GLU A 96 12.36 16.84 26.46
N LYS A 97 12.28 17.94 27.22
CA LYS A 97 13.33 18.98 27.26
C LYS A 97 14.70 18.46 27.73
N ASN A 98 14.79 17.22 28.20
CA ASN A 98 16.01 16.59 28.71
C ASN A 98 16.55 15.45 27.82
N GLU A 99 15.97 15.22 26.63
CA GLU A 99 16.42 14.13 25.74
C GLU A 99 17.41 14.62 24.69
N LYS A 100 18.52 13.89 24.54
CA LYS A 100 19.52 14.13 23.50
C LYS A 100 19.47 13.01 22.46
N TRP A 101 18.98 13.32 21.27
CA TRP A 101 18.99 12.41 20.13
C TRP A 101 20.39 12.32 19.53
N HIS A 102 20.96 11.10 19.52
CA HIS A 102 22.22 10.84 18.82
C HIS A 102 22.03 10.52 17.33
N ARG A 103 20.87 9.93 16.98
CA ARG A 103 20.54 9.50 15.63
C ARG A 103 19.02 9.37 15.47
N LEU A 104 18.50 9.80 14.31
CA LEU A 104 17.10 9.69 13.93
C LEU A 104 16.99 9.03 12.56
N GLU A 105 16.51 7.79 12.51
CA GLU A 105 16.33 7.04 11.25
C GLU A 105 14.86 6.72 10.98
N ARG A 106 14.05 6.61 12.04
CA ARG A 106 12.62 6.34 11.93
C ARG A 106 11.92 7.54 11.31
N SER A 107 11.12 7.29 10.27
CA SER A 107 10.25 8.29 9.68
C SER A 107 9.02 8.54 10.56
N SER A 108 8.63 9.81 10.68
CA SER A 108 7.36 10.26 11.25
C SER A 108 6.59 11.05 10.20
N GLY A 109 5.28 11.10 10.31
CA GLY A 109 4.41 11.83 9.37
C GLY A 109 3.18 11.02 8.96
N LYS A 110 2.33 11.66 8.15
CA LYS A 110 1.13 11.05 7.59
C LYS A 110 1.49 10.21 6.38
N PHE A 111 0.78 9.10 6.20
CA PHE A 111 0.91 8.27 5.00
C PHE A 111 -0.47 8.01 4.39
N LEU A 112 -0.46 7.85 3.07
CA LEU A 112 -1.63 7.56 2.26
C LEU A 112 -1.20 6.72 1.07
N ARG A 113 -1.80 5.54 0.90
CA ARG A 113 -1.57 4.65 -0.23
C ARG A 113 -2.92 4.27 -0.83
N ARG A 114 -3.03 4.35 -2.15
CA ARG A 114 -4.24 4.03 -2.91
C ARG A 114 -3.96 2.93 -3.91
N PHE A 115 -4.91 2.01 -4.06
CA PHE A 115 -4.84 0.89 -5.00
C PHE A 115 -6.18 0.78 -5.71
N ARG A 116 -6.18 0.86 -7.04
CA ARG A 116 -7.38 0.58 -7.83
C ARG A 116 -7.58 -0.93 -7.89
N LEU A 117 -8.72 -1.40 -7.40
CA LEU A 117 -9.05 -2.82 -7.41
C LEU A 117 -9.65 -3.21 -8.78
N PRO A 118 -9.43 -4.46 -9.24
CA PRO A 118 -10.10 -4.98 -10.42
C PRO A 118 -11.62 -5.01 -10.29
N GLU A 119 -12.33 -5.19 -11.40
CA GLU A 119 -13.78 -5.18 -11.39
C GLU A 119 -14.39 -6.39 -10.67
N ASN A 120 -13.74 -7.55 -10.75
CA ASN A 120 -14.22 -8.84 -10.26
C ASN A 120 -13.96 -9.07 -8.76
N VAL A 121 -14.19 -8.06 -7.93
CA VAL A 121 -13.99 -8.13 -6.47
C VAL A 121 -15.27 -7.90 -5.70
N MET A 122 -15.41 -8.60 -4.57
CA MET A 122 -16.53 -8.50 -3.64
C MET A 122 -16.17 -7.53 -2.52
N VAL A 123 -16.31 -6.23 -2.80
CA VAL A 123 -15.89 -5.16 -1.89
C VAL A 123 -16.58 -5.20 -0.53
N ASP A 124 -17.85 -5.62 -0.49
CA ASP A 124 -18.64 -5.72 0.75
C ASP A 124 -18.12 -6.82 1.70
N GLN A 125 -17.32 -7.76 1.17
CA GLN A 125 -16.71 -8.85 1.93
C GLN A 125 -15.23 -8.58 2.27
N MET A 126 -14.76 -7.36 2.07
CA MET A 126 -13.41 -6.96 2.44
C MET A 126 -13.18 -7.16 3.94
N LYS A 127 -12.01 -7.71 4.28
CA LYS A 127 -11.57 -7.90 5.67
C LYS A 127 -10.22 -7.23 5.88
N ALA A 128 -10.04 -6.62 7.05
CA ALA A 128 -8.77 -6.07 7.48
C ALA A 128 -8.40 -6.62 8.86
N ALA A 129 -7.15 -7.00 9.03
CA ALA A 129 -6.59 -7.46 10.29
C ALA A 129 -5.20 -6.87 10.49
N MET A 130 -4.83 -6.59 11.74
CA MET A 130 -3.51 -6.08 12.09
C MET A 130 -2.88 -6.98 13.13
N GLU A 131 -1.70 -7.52 12.83
CA GLU A 131 -0.99 -8.45 13.69
C GLU A 131 0.51 -8.13 13.63
N ASN A 132 1.17 -8.04 14.78
CA ASN A 132 2.63 -7.82 14.90
C ASN A 132 3.14 -6.62 14.08
N GLY A 133 2.36 -5.53 14.01
CA GLY A 133 2.72 -4.34 13.24
C GLY A 133 2.53 -4.47 11.73
N VAL A 134 1.85 -5.51 11.24
CA VAL A 134 1.52 -5.69 9.82
C VAL A 134 0.01 -5.64 9.63
N LEU A 135 -0.46 -4.73 8.78
CA LEU A 135 -1.84 -4.69 8.33
C LEU A 135 -2.00 -5.63 7.13
N THR A 136 -2.96 -6.55 7.21
CA THR A 136 -3.40 -7.39 6.09
C THR A 136 -4.81 -7.01 5.68
N VAL A 137 -4.99 -6.56 4.44
CA VAL A 137 -6.30 -6.32 3.83
C VAL A 137 -6.57 -7.39 2.78
N THR A 138 -7.67 -8.11 2.91
CA THR A 138 -8.10 -9.15 1.98
C THR A 138 -9.38 -8.72 1.29
N VAL A 139 -9.34 -8.70 -0.04
CA VAL A 139 -10.48 -8.38 -0.90
C VAL A 139 -10.84 -9.63 -1.70
N PRO A 140 -11.91 -10.35 -1.36
CA PRO A 140 -12.31 -11.55 -2.09
C PRO A 140 -12.67 -11.25 -3.55
N LYS A 141 -12.36 -12.19 -4.44
CA LYS A 141 -12.79 -12.15 -5.84
C LYS A 141 -14.20 -12.71 -5.96
N ALA A 142 -14.95 -12.19 -6.91
CA ALA A 142 -16.23 -12.79 -7.29
C ALA A 142 -15.98 -14.20 -7.84
N PRO A 143 -16.87 -15.17 -7.57
CA PRO A 143 -16.74 -16.52 -8.11
C PRO A 143 -16.66 -16.47 -9.64
N ASP A 144 -15.67 -17.16 -10.22
CA ASP A 144 -15.55 -17.28 -11.66
C ASP A 144 -16.70 -18.16 -12.18
N ARG A 145 -17.69 -17.51 -12.81
CA ARG A 145 -18.88 -18.19 -13.37
C ARG A 145 -18.50 -19.19 -14.47
N ASP A 146 -17.43 -18.94 -15.21
CA ASP A 146 -16.99 -19.86 -16.25
C ASP A 146 -16.31 -21.09 -15.66
N GLN A 147 -15.58 -20.93 -14.55
CA GLN A 147 -15.03 -22.07 -13.82
C GLN A 147 -16.13 -22.93 -13.21
N ILE A 148 -17.11 -22.31 -12.55
CA ILE A 148 -18.29 -23.00 -12.00
C ILE A 148 -19.03 -23.78 -13.10
N ARG A 149 -19.24 -23.16 -14.27
CA ARG A 149 -19.95 -23.82 -15.39
C ARG A 149 -19.18 -25.01 -15.96
N ARG A 150 -17.84 -24.96 -16.01
CA ARG A 150 -17.00 -26.08 -16.44
C ARG A 150 -17.06 -27.25 -15.46
N ASP A 151 -16.97 -26.97 -14.16
CA ASP A 151 -17.01 -28.00 -13.12
C ASP A 151 -18.37 -28.72 -13.09
N TYR A 152 -19.47 -27.97 -13.24
CA TYR A 152 -20.81 -28.55 -13.41
C TYR A 152 -20.91 -29.47 -14.64
N TRP A 153 -20.32 -29.06 -15.77
CA TRP A 153 -20.32 -29.89 -16.99
C TRP A 153 -19.53 -31.19 -16.83
N LEU A 154 -18.45 -31.19 -16.04
CA LEU A 154 -17.68 -32.39 -15.73
C LEU A 154 -18.47 -33.35 -14.84
N ILE A 155 -19.24 -32.84 -13.88
CA ILE A 155 -20.09 -33.66 -13.00
C ILE A 155 -21.23 -34.33 -13.80
N VAL A 156 -21.86 -33.62 -14.74
CA VAL A 156 -23.03 -34.14 -15.49
C VAL A 156 -22.64 -35.17 -16.56
N ARG A 157 -21.35 -35.30 -16.92
CA ARG A 157 -20.86 -36.27 -17.91
C ARG A 157 -20.38 -37.61 -17.33
N GLN A 158 -20.48 -37.80 -16.02
CA GLN A 158 -19.99 -39.00 -15.33
C GLN A 158 -21.13 -39.98 -15.03
#